data_AF-A0A433HA96-F1
#
_entry.id   AF-A0A433HA96-F1
#
_cell.length_a   1.000
_cell.length_b   1.000
_cell.length_c   1.000
_cell.angle_alpha   90.00
_cell.angle_beta   90.00
_cell.angle_gamma   90.00
#
_symmetry.space_group_name_H-M   'P 1'
#
loop_
_entity.id
_entity.type
_entity.pdbx_description
1 polymer ?
#
loop_
_entity_poly.entity_id
_entity_poly.type
_entity_poly.pdbx_seq_one_letter_code
_entity_poly.pdbx_strand_id
1 'polypeptide(L)'
;MKTLEIASLLTEVHKILEKITSQRNEIERIESAVNGIISLENSFNGEGGQAIRSFFQDCHVPFLAYYKSSLDQYEITLINLMDALHSFEPSESGFISESFLEGDLDNGLQKAMNTTIELTNETNSIIQSVQDIVSIPFFRTTTLSNK
;
A
#
# COMPACT_ATOMS: atom_id res chain seq x y z
N MET A 1 3.43 -19.87 -10.58
CA MET A 1 2.35 -18.92 -10.30
C MET A 1 2.59 -18.36 -8.92
N LYS A 2 2.84 -17.06 -8.79
CA LYS A 2 2.98 -16.44 -7.47
C LYS A 2 1.61 -15.98 -6.99
N THR A 3 1.39 -16.15 -5.69
CA THR A 3 0.15 -15.78 -5.03
C THR A 3 0.50 -15.03 -3.75
N LEU A 4 -0.21 -13.94 -3.51
CA LEU A 4 -0.15 -13.19 -2.27
C LEU A 4 -1.37 -13.56 -1.42
N GLU A 5 -1.13 -14.18 -0.28
CA GLU A 5 -2.18 -14.48 0.70
C GLU A 5 -2.40 -13.28 1.62
N ILE A 6 -3.64 -12.82 1.71
CA ILE A 6 -3.99 -11.61 2.45
C ILE A 6 -3.70 -11.80 3.95
N ALA A 7 -4.17 -12.90 4.55
CA ALA A 7 -3.93 -13.21 5.97
C ALA A 7 -2.43 -13.23 6.34
N SER A 8 -1.59 -13.80 5.47
CA SER A 8 -0.14 -13.89 5.69
C SER A 8 0.50 -12.51 5.65
N LEU A 9 0.16 -11.68 4.67
CA LEU A 9 0.65 -10.31 4.57
C LEU A 9 0.20 -9.46 5.77
N LEU A 10 -1.08 -9.52 6.15
CA LEU A 10 -1.60 -8.78 7.31
C LEU A 10 -0.87 -9.15 8.61
N THR A 11 -0.58 -10.45 8.80
CA THR A 11 0.17 -10.93 9.95
C THR A 11 1.58 -10.36 9.99
N GLU A 12 2.29 -10.36 8.85
CA GLU A 12 3.65 -9.83 8.78
C GLU A 12 3.67 -8.31 8.94
N VAL A 13 2.70 -7.57 8.37
CA VAL A 13 2.59 -6.12 8.58
C VAL A 13 2.37 -5.80 10.06
N HIS A 14 1.50 -6.52 10.76
CA HIS A 14 1.32 -6.34 12.20
C HIS A 14 2.62 -6.55 13.00
N LYS A 15 3.38 -7.61 12.69
CA LYS A 15 4.69 -7.84 13.33
C LYS A 15 5.67 -6.70 13.08
N ILE A 16 5.66 -6.12 11.87
CA ILE A 16 6.51 -4.98 11.54
C ILE A 16 6.07 -3.74 12.34
N LEU A 17 4.77 -3.48 12.49
CA LEU A 17 4.24 -2.38 13.29
C LEU A 17 4.63 -2.51 14.78
N GLU A 18 4.55 -3.72 15.35
CA GLU A 18 5.03 -4.00 16.70
C GLU A 18 6.53 -3.73 16.83
N LYS A 19 7.32 -4.14 15.83
CA LYS A 19 8.76 -3.89 15.79
C LYS A 19 9.08 -2.39 15.69
N ILE A 20 8.35 -1.63 14.88
CA ILE A 20 8.48 -0.16 14.79
C ILE A 20 8.24 0.46 16.17
N THR A 21 7.18 0.04 16.85
CA THR A 21 6.85 0.51 18.20
C THR A 21 7.98 0.21 19.20
N SER A 22 8.51 -1.03 19.16
CA SER A 22 9.66 -1.41 19.98
C SER A 22 10.87 -0.52 19.69
N GLN A 23 11.21 -0.31 18.41
CA GLN A 23 12.34 0.51 17.99
C GLN A 23 12.20 1.97 18.43
N ARG A 24 11.01 2.56 18.39
CA ARG A 24 10.78 3.93 18.92
C ARG A 24 11.17 4.03 20.39
N ASN A 25 10.73 3.07 21.21
CA ASN A 25 11.09 3.02 22.63
C ASN A 25 12.61 2.90 22.83
N GLU A 26 13.30 2.13 21.97
CA GLU A 26 14.76 2.02 22.05
C GLU A 26 15.46 3.33 21.70
N ILE A 27 14.98 4.03 20.67
CA ILE A 27 15.51 5.32 20.26
C ILE A 27 15.35 6.35 21.38
N GLU A 28 14.22 6.37 22.09
CA GLU A 28 14.01 7.28 23.23
C GLU A 28 15.02 7.05 24.37
N ARG A 29 15.38 5.79 24.65
CA ARG A 29 16.44 5.47 25.61
C ARG A 29 17.80 5.97 25.12
N ILE A 30 18.10 5.79 23.84
CA ILE A 30 19.35 6.25 23.24
C ILE A 30 19.43 7.78 23.27
N GLU A 31 18.36 8.47 22.89
CA GLU A 31 18.27 9.93 22.93
C GLU A 31 18.47 10.47 24.35
N SER A 32 17.87 9.83 25.36
CA SER A 32 18.09 10.17 26.77
C SER A 32 19.56 10.01 27.16
N ALA A 33 20.22 8.93 26.72
CA ALA A 33 21.64 8.72 26.99
C ALA A 33 22.53 9.76 26.28
N VAL A 34 22.23 10.08 25.01
CA VAL A 34 22.91 11.11 24.23
C VAL A 34 22.79 12.48 24.91
N ASN A 35 21.57 12.87 25.31
CA ASN A 35 21.33 14.11 26.05
C ASN A 35 22.04 14.12 27.41
N GLY A 36 22.15 12.97 28.07
CA GLY A 36 22.94 12.79 29.28
C GLY A 36 24.41 13.15 29.06
N ILE A 37 25.03 12.65 27.98
CA ILE A 37 26.42 12.95 27.62
C ILE A 37 26.61 14.44 27.29
N ILE A 38 25.71 15.01 26.50
CA ILE A 38 25.75 16.44 26.12
C ILE A 38 25.62 17.35 27.35
N SER A 39 24.96 16.89 28.41
CA SER A 39 24.79 17.67 29.64
C SER A 39 26.00 17.62 30.59
N LEU A 40 27.05 16.84 30.30
CA LEU A 40 28.24 16.70 31.15
C LEU A 40 29.25 17.85 30.98
N GLU A 41 28.77 19.09 30.98
CA GLU A 41 29.64 20.27 30.79
C GLU A 41 30.65 20.48 31.92
N ASN A 42 30.30 20.07 33.15
CA ASN A 42 31.12 20.24 34.35
C ASN A 42 32.05 19.06 34.65
N SER A 43 31.79 17.88 34.08
CA SER A 43 32.59 16.67 34.28
C SER A 43 33.44 16.30 33.06
N PHE A 44 33.06 16.73 31.85
CA PHE A 44 33.70 16.41 30.59
C PHE A 44 34.29 17.67 29.94
N ASN A 45 35.24 18.31 30.61
CA ASN A 45 35.61 19.70 30.33
C ASN A 45 36.83 19.77 29.38
N GLY A 46 37.21 20.99 29.00
CA GLY A 46 38.33 21.24 28.09
C GLY A 46 38.02 20.88 26.63
N GLU A 47 39.00 21.07 25.75
CA GLU A 47 38.80 20.95 24.30
C GLU A 47 38.36 19.55 23.87
N GLY A 48 38.95 18.50 24.44
CA GLY A 48 38.58 17.11 24.13
C GLY A 48 37.17 16.75 24.61
N GLY A 49 36.79 17.18 25.81
CA GLY A 49 35.46 16.94 26.35
C GLY A 49 34.38 17.70 25.59
N GLN A 50 34.67 18.95 25.20
CA GLN A 50 33.81 19.73 24.30
C GLN A 50 33.65 19.04 22.94
N ALA A 51 34.74 18.55 22.33
CA ALA A 51 34.68 17.86 21.04
C ALA A 51 33.79 16.61 21.08
N ILE A 52 33.85 15.82 22.17
CA ILE A 52 32.99 14.64 22.35
C ILE A 52 31.52 15.07 22.49
N ARG A 53 31.22 16.08 23.32
CA ARG A 53 29.83 16.56 23.46
C ARG A 53 29.28 17.08 22.14
N SER A 54 30.04 17.89 21.41
CA SER A 54 29.67 18.39 20.07
C SER A 54 29.45 17.24 19.09
N PHE A 55 30.25 16.18 19.11
CA PHE A 55 30.03 15.01 18.25
C PHE A 55 28.67 14.33 18.52
N PHE A 56 28.26 14.19 19.78
CA PHE A 56 26.93 13.65 20.11
C PHE A 56 25.81 14.62 19.74
N GLN A 57 25.99 15.91 19.99
CA GLN A 57 25.01 16.95 19.67
C GLN A 57 24.81 17.12 18.16
N ASP A 58 25.91 17.21 17.41
CA ASP A 58 25.88 17.61 16.00
C ASP A 58 25.70 16.41 15.05
N CYS A 59 26.08 15.20 15.47
CA CYS A 59 25.91 14.01 14.65
C CYS A 59 24.75 13.10 15.12
N HIS A 60 24.65 12.82 16.42
CA HIS A 60 23.72 11.79 16.90
C HIS A 60 22.30 12.33 17.07
N VAL A 61 22.12 13.53 17.62
CA VAL A 61 20.78 14.13 17.75
C VAL A 61 20.05 14.21 16.41
N PRO A 62 20.63 14.80 15.33
CA PRO A 62 19.94 14.87 14.05
C PRO A 62 19.72 13.48 13.41
N PHE A 63 20.65 12.54 13.58
CA PHE A 63 20.46 11.17 13.10
C PHE A 63 19.28 10.47 13.78
N LEU A 64 19.17 10.58 15.11
CA LEU A 64 18.07 9.97 15.87
C LEU A 64 16.73 10.60 15.47
N ALA A 65 16.68 11.92 15.27
CA ALA A 65 15.48 12.61 14.77
C ALA A 65 15.08 12.11 13.37
N TYR A 66 16.04 12.00 12.45
CA TYR A 66 15.82 11.44 11.12
C TYR A 66 15.31 9.99 11.19
N TYR A 67 15.89 9.17 12.05
CA TYR A 67 15.51 7.77 12.18
C TYR A 67 14.08 7.62 12.73
N LYS A 68 13.68 8.43 13.73
CA LYS A 68 12.29 8.48 14.19
C LYS A 68 11.33 8.84 13.06
N SER A 69 11.62 9.91 12.33
CA SER A 69 10.77 10.34 11.21
C SER A 69 10.67 9.27 10.11
N SER A 70 11.76 8.53 9.86
CA SER A 70 11.76 7.42 8.91
C SER A 70 10.86 6.27 9.37
N LEU A 71 10.85 5.95 10.67
CA LEU A 71 9.93 4.95 11.24
C LEU A 71 8.47 5.41 11.14
N ASP A 72 8.19 6.68 11.40
CA ASP A 72 6.85 7.26 11.26
C ASP A 72 6.34 7.17 9.82
N GLN A 73 7.19 7.53 8.85
CA GLN A 73 6.84 7.42 7.43
C GLN A 73 6.62 5.97 7.01
N TYR A 74 7.41 5.04 7.56
CA TYR A 74 7.27 3.63 7.25
C TYR A 74 5.97 3.04 7.81
N GLU A 75 5.59 3.38 9.04
CA GLU A 75 4.30 3.02 9.61
C GLU A 75 3.13 3.53 8.76
N ILE A 76 3.13 4.81 8.36
CA ILE A 76 2.10 5.37 7.48
C ILE A 76 2.03 4.60 6.16
N THR A 77 3.18 4.23 5.60
CA THR A 77 3.24 3.46 4.35
C THR A 77 2.62 2.07 4.51
N LEU A 78 2.85 1.40 5.64
CA LEU A 78 2.27 0.09 5.94
C LEU A 78 0.75 0.17 6.16
N ILE A 79 0.27 1.21 6.84
CA ILE A 79 -1.18 1.44 7.03
C ILE A 79 -1.85 1.67 5.66
N ASN A 80 -1.28 2.55 4.84
CA ASN A 80 -1.81 2.80 3.49
C ASN A 80 -1.80 1.54 2.61
N LEU A 81 -0.78 0.68 2.76
CA LEU A 81 -0.72 -0.61 2.07
C LEU A 81 -1.88 -1.51 2.50
N MET A 82 -2.18 -1.59 3.80
CA MET A 82 -3.30 -2.39 4.31
C MET A 82 -4.65 -1.87 3.79
N ASP A 83 -4.84 -0.55 3.78
CA ASP A 83 -6.08 0.08 3.27
C ASP A 83 -6.27 -0.18 1.77
N ALA A 84 -5.21 -0.02 0.98
CA ALA A 84 -5.24 -0.30 -0.46
C ALA A 84 -5.50 -1.78 -0.74
N LEU A 85 -4.89 -2.66 0.05
CA LEU A 85 -5.08 -4.11 -0.06
C LEU A 85 -6.53 -4.50 0.26
N HIS A 86 -7.07 -4.01 1.38
CA HIS A 86 -8.47 -4.28 1.77
C HIS A 86 -9.47 -3.70 0.76
N SER A 87 -9.17 -2.54 0.17
CA SER A 87 -10.01 -1.98 -0.90
C SER A 87 -10.00 -2.83 -2.18
N PHE A 88 -8.91 -3.56 -2.45
CA PHE A 88 -8.76 -4.39 -3.62
C PHE A 88 -9.31 -5.82 -3.40
N GLU A 89 -8.98 -6.42 -2.26
CA GLU A 89 -9.44 -7.74 -1.84
C GLU A 89 -9.92 -7.67 -0.37
N PRO A 90 -11.23 -7.48 -0.13
CA PRO A 90 -11.78 -7.35 1.22
C PRO A 90 -11.80 -8.66 2.02
N SER A 91 -11.68 -9.81 1.36
CA SER A 91 -11.70 -11.10 2.04
C SER A 91 -10.37 -11.35 2.77
N GLU A 92 -10.43 -11.57 4.07
CA GLU A 92 -9.25 -11.94 4.87
C GLU A 92 -8.65 -13.28 4.44
N SER A 93 -9.48 -14.20 3.93
CA SER A 93 -9.05 -15.47 3.32
C SER A 93 -8.81 -15.38 1.81
N GLY A 94 -8.87 -14.17 1.26
CA GLY A 94 -8.62 -13.87 -0.14
C GLY A 94 -7.15 -14.07 -0.52
N PHE A 95 -6.91 -14.06 -1.82
CA PHE A 95 -5.57 -14.09 -2.37
C PHE A 95 -5.52 -13.33 -3.70
N ILE A 96 -4.35 -12.81 -4.03
CA ILE A 96 -4.10 -12.13 -5.29
C ILE A 96 -3.09 -12.96 -6.08
N SER A 97 -3.45 -13.42 -7.27
CA SER A 97 -2.49 -14.08 -8.16
C SER A 97 -1.78 -13.06 -9.04
N GLU A 98 -0.49 -13.27 -9.28
CA GLU A 98 0.30 -12.44 -10.19
C GLU A 98 -0.30 -12.45 -11.61
N SER A 99 -0.78 -13.60 -12.08
CA SER A 99 -1.42 -13.74 -13.39
C SER A 99 -2.68 -12.88 -13.55
N PHE A 100 -3.42 -12.68 -12.46
CA PHE A 100 -4.61 -11.83 -12.46
C PHE A 100 -4.24 -10.37 -12.73
N LEU A 101 -3.13 -9.91 -12.15
CA LEU A 101 -2.62 -8.56 -12.35
C LEU A 101 -1.96 -8.38 -13.73
N GLU A 102 -1.38 -9.43 -14.30
CA GLU A 102 -0.63 -9.37 -15.56
C GLU A 102 -1.49 -9.56 -16.82
N GLY A 103 -2.68 -10.17 -16.71
CA GLY A 103 -3.54 -10.30 -17.89
C GLY A 103 -4.86 -11.04 -17.75
N ASP A 104 -5.10 -11.83 -16.68
CA ASP A 104 -6.37 -12.56 -16.60
C ASP A 104 -7.57 -11.60 -16.48
N LEU A 105 -7.40 -10.47 -15.79
CA LEU A 105 -8.44 -9.44 -15.65
C LEU A 105 -8.81 -8.82 -17.01
N ASP A 106 -7.82 -8.35 -17.76
CA ASP A 106 -8.05 -7.70 -19.07
C ASP A 106 -8.69 -8.66 -20.07
N ASN A 107 -8.17 -9.89 -20.13
CA ASN A 107 -8.73 -10.93 -20.98
C ASN A 107 -10.17 -11.28 -20.58
N GLY A 108 -10.44 -11.35 -19.27
CA GLY A 108 -11.78 -11.59 -18.73
C GLY A 108 -12.76 -10.48 -19.09
N LEU A 109 -12.36 -9.22 -18.93
CA LEU A 109 -13.15 -8.04 -19.29
C LEU A 109 -13.44 -8.00 -20.79
N GLN A 110 -12.43 -8.23 -21.64
CA GLN A 110 -12.60 -8.27 -23.08
C GLN A 110 -13.56 -9.39 -23.50
N LYS A 111 -13.45 -10.57 -22.89
CA LYS A 111 -14.36 -11.68 -23.16
C LYS A 111 -15.80 -11.35 -22.74
N ALA A 112 -16.01 -10.81 -21.54
CA ALA A 112 -17.34 -10.41 -21.07
C ALA A 112 -17.95 -9.33 -21.98
N MET A 113 -17.14 -8.39 -22.45
CA MET A 113 -17.55 -7.37 -23.40
C MET A 113 -17.99 -7.98 -24.74
N ASN A 114 -17.18 -8.86 -25.33
CA ASN A 114 -17.51 -9.51 -26.60
C ASN A 114 -18.82 -10.31 -26.49
N THR A 115 -18.99 -11.09 -25.43
CA THR A 115 -20.24 -11.82 -25.16
C THR A 115 -21.44 -10.87 -25.07
N THR A 116 -21.29 -9.71 -24.42
CA THR A 116 -22.39 -8.72 -24.29
C THR A 116 -22.75 -8.10 -25.64
N ILE A 117 -21.76 -7.82 -26.49
CA ILE A 117 -21.97 -7.31 -27.86
C ILE A 117 -22.71 -8.36 -28.70
N GLU A 118 -22.28 -9.62 -28.64
CA GLU A 118 -22.92 -10.73 -29.34
C GLU A 118 -24.39 -10.89 -28.95
N LEU A 119 -24.69 -10.93 -27.64
CA LEU A 119 -26.05 -11.01 -27.12
C LEU A 119 -26.91 -9.80 -27.51
N THR A 120 -26.31 -8.60 -27.52
CA THR A 120 -27.00 -7.37 -27.97
C THR A 120 -27.39 -7.48 -29.44
N ASN A 121 -26.46 -7.95 -30.29
CA ASN A 121 -26.68 -8.11 -31.72
C ASN A 121 -27.74 -9.18 -32.01
N GLU A 122 -27.70 -10.30 -31.30
CA GLU A 122 -28.71 -11.36 -31.41
C GLU A 122 -30.10 -10.84 -31.03
N THR A 123 -30.20 -10.14 -29.91
CA THR A 123 -31.46 -9.53 -29.46
C THR A 123 -32.00 -8.52 -30.49
N ASN A 124 -31.13 -7.68 -31.04
CA ASN A 124 -31.49 -6.74 -32.11
C ASN A 124 -31.96 -7.47 -33.38
N SER A 125 -31.34 -8.59 -33.74
CA SER A 125 -31.79 -9.42 -34.87
C SER A 125 -33.19 -9.99 -34.64
N ILE A 126 -33.50 -10.41 -33.40
CA ILE A 126 -34.85 -10.89 -33.04
C ILE A 126 -35.86 -9.73 -33.11
N ILE A 127 -35.53 -8.55 -32.56
CA ILE A 127 -36.37 -7.35 -32.66
C ILE A 127 -36.69 -7.02 -34.12
N GLN A 128 -35.67 -7.06 -34.98
CA GLN A 128 -35.84 -6.78 -36.40
C GLN A 128 -36.78 -7.78 -37.08
N SER A 129 -36.77 -9.05 -36.66
CA SER A 129 -37.65 -10.10 -37.22
C SER A 129 -39.14 -9.94 -36.90
N VAL A 130 -39.48 -9.21 -35.84
CA VAL A 130 -40.88 -8.98 -35.40
C VAL A 130 -41.34 -7.53 -35.56
N GLN A 131 -40.48 -6.68 -36.15
CA GLN A 131 -40.70 -5.23 -36.25
C GLN A 131 -41.96 -4.86 -37.05
N ASP A 132 -42.38 -5.73 -37.98
CA ASP A 132 -43.61 -5.57 -38.76
C ASP A 132 -44.89 -5.75 -37.92
N ILE A 133 -44.79 -6.47 -36.79
CA ILE A 133 -45.91 -6.77 -35.89
C ILE A 133 -45.96 -5.73 -34.76
N VAL A 134 -44.80 -5.33 -34.25
CA VAL A 134 -44.69 -4.40 -33.12
C VAL A 134 -43.39 -3.59 -33.20
N SER A 135 -43.50 -2.27 -33.00
CA SER A 135 -42.32 -1.38 -32.99
C SER A 135 -41.59 -1.44 -31.65
N ILE A 136 -40.42 -2.09 -31.62
CA ILE A 136 -39.55 -2.20 -30.45
C ILE A 136 -38.21 -1.48 -30.74
N PRO A 137 -37.71 -0.61 -29.84
CA PRO A 137 -36.42 0.06 -30.02
C PRO A 137 -35.23 -0.88 -29.88
N PHE A 138 -34.17 -0.64 -30.66
CA PHE A 138 -32.92 -1.41 -30.63
C PHE A 138 -32.03 -1.06 -29.43
N PHE A 139 -31.31 -2.06 -28.92
CA PHE A 139 -30.32 -1.91 -27.88
C PHE A 139 -28.98 -1.42 -28.44
N ARG A 140 -28.25 -0.62 -27.66
CA ARG A 140 -26.87 -0.19 -27.96
C ARG A 140 -25.97 -0.49 -26.77
N THR A 141 -24.82 -1.09 -27.05
CA THR A 141 -23.74 -1.29 -26.09
C THR A 141 -22.62 -0.28 -26.37
N THR A 142 -22.09 0.35 -25.32
CA THR A 142 -20.91 1.22 -25.41
C THR A 142 -19.63 0.39 -25.24
N THR A 143 -18.62 0.67 -26.06
CA THR A 143 -17.29 0.05 -25.93
C THR A 143 -16.52 0.68 -24.77
N LEU A 144 -15.75 -0.13 -24.03
CA LEU A 144 -14.78 0.38 -23.05
C LEU A 144 -13.68 1.10 -23.83
N SER A 145 -13.63 2.43 -23.72
CA SER A 145 -12.49 3.20 -24.18
C SER A 145 -11.37 3.01 -23.16
N ASN A 146 -10.38 2.20 -23.49
CA ASN A 146 -9.13 2.13 -22.72
C ASN A 146 -8.59 3.56 -22.56
N LYS A 147 -8.36 3.95 -21.31
CA LYS A 147 -7.72 5.21 -20.93
C LYS A 147 -6.36 4.89 -20.35
#